data_AF-A0A529ZEQ0-F1
#
_entry.id   AF-A0A529ZEQ0-F1
#
_cell.length_a   1.000
_cell.length_b   1.000
_cell.length_c   1.000
_cell.angle_alpha   90.00
_cell.angle_beta   90.00
_cell.angle_gamma   90.00
#
_symmetry.space_group_name_H-M   'P 1'
#
loop_
_entity.id
_entity.type
_entity.pdbx_description
1 polymer ?
#
loop_
_entity_poly.entity_id
_entity_poly.type
_entity_poly.pdbx_seq_one_letter_code
_entity_poly.pdbx_strand_id
1 'polypeptide(L)'
;VFYMRGAAGASADSDRDKGFKKALAEFPDVKVAQEVFTGWQQDQAKQQILSFLATGTPINGIWTSGIDNVIVDALVEQQAPMVPVVGADNAGFVGQLSSVKDLVGAAVTNPGSIGGAGVTLALQIL
;
A
#
# COMPACT_ATOMS: atom_id res chain seq x y z
N VAL A 1 -6.04 -9.37 -6.48
CA VAL A 1 -5.42 -8.18 -5.87
C VAL A 1 -4.27 -7.70 -6.73
N PHE A 2 -4.17 -6.40 -6.94
CA PHE A 2 -3.01 -5.78 -7.58
C PHE A 2 -1.99 -5.49 -6.48
N TYR A 3 -0.82 -6.14 -6.56
CA TYR A 3 0.16 -6.16 -5.49
C TYR A 3 1.32 -5.23 -5.83
N MET A 4 1.31 -4.04 -5.22
CA MET A 4 2.25 -2.95 -5.50
C MET A 4 3.30 -2.85 -4.39
N ARG A 5 4.42 -3.53 -4.60
CA ARG A 5 5.55 -3.59 -3.67
C ARG A 5 6.35 -2.29 -3.64
N GLY A 6 7.20 -2.20 -2.62
CA GLY A 6 8.09 -1.08 -2.36
C GLY A 6 9.34 -1.05 -3.23
N ALA A 7 10.46 -0.66 -2.61
CA ALA A 7 11.78 -0.70 -3.22
C ALA A 7 12.37 -2.12 -3.18
N ALA A 8 12.73 -2.65 -4.35
CA ALA A 8 13.36 -3.96 -4.45
C ALA A 8 14.68 -3.99 -3.67
N GLY A 9 14.89 -5.06 -2.89
CA GLY A 9 16.08 -5.22 -2.04
C GLY A 9 16.01 -4.51 -0.68
N ALA A 10 14.99 -3.69 -0.41
CA ALA A 10 14.79 -3.12 0.91
C ALA A 10 14.32 -4.19 1.91
N SER A 11 14.90 -4.19 3.11
CA SER A 11 14.50 -5.12 4.19
C SER A 11 13.04 -4.92 4.59
N ALA A 12 12.59 -3.67 4.70
CA ALA A 12 11.21 -3.34 5.04
C ALA A 12 10.19 -3.88 4.00
N ASP A 13 10.51 -3.81 2.70
CA ASP A 13 9.66 -4.43 1.66
C ASP A 13 9.65 -5.95 1.80
N SER A 14 10.81 -6.56 2.05
CA SER A 14 10.94 -8.01 2.24
C SER A 14 10.11 -8.52 3.42
N ASP A 15 10.06 -7.77 4.53
CA ASP A 15 9.27 -8.14 5.70
C ASP A 15 7.76 -7.95 5.46
N ARG A 16 7.36 -6.91 4.73
CA ARG A 16 5.98 -6.72 4.28
C ARG A 16 5.52 -7.84 3.34
N ASP A 17 6.38 -8.27 2.42
CA ASP A 17 6.12 -9.40 1.50
C ASP A 17 5.95 -10.73 2.25
N LYS A 18 6.76 -11.01 3.27
CA LYS A 18 6.57 -12.19 4.14
C LYS A 18 5.18 -12.16 4.80
N GLY A 19 4.77 -11.02 5.34
CA GLY A 19 3.45 -10.86 5.95
C GLY A 19 2.31 -11.04 4.94
N PHE A 20 2.44 -10.44 3.76
CA PHE A 20 1.47 -10.58 2.68
C PHE A 20 1.32 -12.03 2.21
N LYS A 21 2.43 -12.74 1.97
CA LYS A 21 2.43 -14.15 1.57
C LYS A 21 1.83 -15.07 2.64
N LYS A 22 2.09 -14.78 3.92
CA LYS A 22 1.43 -15.49 5.03
C LYS A 22 -0.09 -15.32 4.94
N ALA A 23 -0.57 -14.10 4.74
CA ALA A 23 -2.01 -13.84 4.59
C ALA A 23 -2.60 -14.54 3.35
N LEU A 24 -1.89 -14.54 2.21
CA LEU A 24 -2.35 -15.28 1.02
C LEU A 24 -2.48 -16.80 1.27
N ALA A 25 -1.62 -17.38 2.11
CA ALA A 25 -1.74 -18.78 2.48
C ALA A 25 -2.96 -19.06 3.37
N GLU A 26 -3.38 -18.09 4.19
CA GLU A 26 -4.58 -18.16 5.03
C GLU A 26 -5.87 -17.88 4.24
N PHE A 27 -5.79 -17.13 3.13
CA PHE A 27 -6.90 -16.76 2.27
C PHE A 27 -6.69 -17.21 0.81
N PRO A 28 -6.81 -18.52 0.51
CA PRO A 28 -6.46 -19.10 -0.79
C PRO A 28 -7.32 -18.62 -1.98
N ASP A 29 -8.49 -18.05 -1.70
CA ASP A 29 -9.37 -17.46 -2.73
C ASP A 29 -8.83 -16.13 -3.28
N VAL A 30 -7.90 -15.49 -2.53
CA VAL A 30 -7.26 -14.25 -2.97
C VAL A 30 -6.10 -14.57 -3.90
N LYS A 31 -6.22 -14.15 -5.16
CA LYS A 31 -5.16 -14.30 -6.18
C LYS A 31 -4.47 -12.99 -6.48
N VAL A 32 -3.15 -13.04 -6.68
CA VAL A 32 -2.37 -11.90 -7.19
C VAL A 32 -2.61 -11.80 -8.69
N ALA A 33 -3.20 -10.70 -9.15
CA ALA A 33 -3.42 -10.46 -10.57
C ALA A 33 -2.12 -10.00 -11.24
N GLN A 34 -1.39 -9.11 -10.57
CA GLN A 34 -0.09 -8.63 -11.00
C GLN A 34 0.71 -8.17 -9.78
N GLU A 35 2.01 -8.43 -9.79
CA GLU A 35 2.99 -7.95 -8.81
C GLU A 35 3.92 -6.95 -9.51
N VAL A 36 4.11 -5.77 -8.91
CA VAL A 36 5.01 -4.73 -9.41
C VAL A 36 5.81 -4.13 -8.27
N PHE A 37 7.00 -3.62 -8.56
CA PHE A 37 7.77 -2.78 -7.64
C PHE A 37 7.58 -1.32 -8.02
N THR A 38 7.20 -0.50 -7.04
CA THR A 38 7.00 0.94 -7.20
C THR A 38 8.26 1.75 -6.91
N GLY A 39 9.26 1.14 -6.24
CA GLY A 39 10.42 1.89 -5.74
C GLY A 39 10.08 2.87 -4.61
N TRP A 40 8.87 2.80 -4.03
CA TRP A 40 8.28 3.86 -3.20
C TRP A 40 8.18 5.23 -3.88
N GLN A 41 8.14 5.25 -5.22
CA GLN A 41 8.00 6.48 -6.00
C GLN A 41 6.54 6.71 -6.38
N GLN A 42 5.99 7.86 -5.97
CA GLN A 42 4.58 8.21 -6.21
C GLN A 42 4.23 8.23 -7.70
N ASP A 43 5.05 8.88 -8.52
CA ASP A 43 4.81 9.00 -9.96
C ASP A 43 4.81 7.62 -10.64
N GLN A 44 5.75 6.76 -10.25
CA GLN A 44 5.84 5.40 -10.78
C GLN A 44 4.61 4.56 -10.39
N ALA A 45 4.18 4.63 -9.13
CA ALA A 45 2.99 3.93 -8.66
C ALA A 45 1.73 4.42 -9.41
N LYS A 46 1.58 5.73 -9.59
CA LYS A 46 0.46 6.32 -10.35
C LYS A 46 0.46 5.85 -11.81
N GLN A 47 1.62 5.84 -12.47
CA GLN A 47 1.74 5.34 -13.84
C GLN A 47 1.39 3.85 -13.95
N GLN A 48 1.83 3.02 -12.99
CA GLN A 48 1.57 1.59 -12.97
C GLN A 48 0.08 1.28 -12.79
N ILE A 49 -0.62 1.97 -11.86
CA ILE A 49 -2.06 1.75 -11.68
C ILE A 49 -2.86 2.24 -12.89
N LEU A 50 -2.54 3.41 -13.46
CA LEU A 50 -3.23 3.91 -14.65
C LEU A 50 -3.06 2.94 -15.83
N SER A 51 -1.84 2.42 -16.00
CA SER A 51 -1.54 1.42 -17.03
C SER A 51 -2.31 0.12 -16.79
N PHE A 52 -2.43 -0.32 -15.53
CA PHE A 52 -3.21 -1.49 -15.16
C PHE A 52 -4.72 -1.29 -15.42
N LEU A 53 -5.28 -0.15 -15.01
CA LEU A 53 -6.69 0.20 -15.24
C LEU A 53 -7.01 0.24 -16.74
N ALA A 54 -6.10 0.77 -17.56
CA ALA A 54 -6.25 0.81 -19.01
C ALA A 54 -6.33 -0.57 -19.68
N THR A 55 -5.87 -1.65 -19.01
CA THR A 55 -6.03 -3.02 -19.53
C THR A 55 -7.48 -3.52 -19.50
N GLY A 56 -8.35 -2.87 -18.71
CA GLY A 56 -9.71 -3.34 -18.45
C GLY A 56 -9.78 -4.62 -17.60
N THR A 57 -8.65 -5.08 -17.05
CA THR A 57 -8.62 -6.26 -16.18
C THR A 57 -9.37 -5.96 -14.88
N PRO A 58 -10.39 -6.75 -14.52
CA PRO A 58 -11.11 -6.52 -13.28
C PRO A 58 -10.19 -6.77 -12.08
N ILE A 59 -10.27 -5.89 -11.08
CA ILE A 59 -9.56 -6.04 -9.82
C ILE A 59 -10.54 -5.87 -8.67
N ASN A 60 -10.37 -6.68 -7.62
CA ASN A 60 -11.24 -6.65 -6.42
C ASN A 60 -10.55 -6.04 -5.20
N GLY A 61 -9.32 -5.53 -5.37
CA GLY A 61 -8.57 -4.94 -4.28
C GLY A 61 -7.14 -4.61 -4.69
N ILE A 62 -6.57 -3.62 -4.03
CA ILE A 62 -5.22 -3.14 -4.26
C ILE A 62 -4.48 -3.19 -2.92
N TRP A 63 -3.27 -3.73 -2.97
CA TRP A 63 -2.36 -3.69 -1.82
C TRP A 63 -1.15 -2.88 -2.24
N THR A 64 -0.80 -1.87 -1.45
CA THR A 64 0.42 -1.10 -1.69
C THR A 64 1.32 -1.05 -0.46
N SER A 65 2.61 -0.91 -0.74
CA SER A 65 3.62 -0.66 0.28
C SER A 65 3.80 0.86 0.56
N GLY A 66 2.72 1.58 0.90
CA GLY A 66 2.80 2.94 1.48
C GLY A 66 2.74 4.12 0.51
N ILE A 67 2.28 3.89 -0.72
CA ILE A 67 2.11 4.93 -1.77
C ILE A 67 0.62 5.03 -2.16
N ASP A 68 -0.24 4.80 -1.18
CA ASP A 68 -1.67 4.54 -1.37
C ASP A 68 -2.45 5.74 -1.88
N ASN A 69 -2.03 6.94 -1.49
CA ASN A 69 -2.78 8.15 -1.76
C ASN A 69 -2.94 8.41 -3.26
N VAL A 70 -1.87 8.20 -4.03
CA VAL A 70 -1.88 8.39 -5.48
C VAL A 70 -2.62 7.28 -6.23
N ILE A 71 -2.83 6.12 -5.59
CA ILE A 71 -3.67 5.05 -6.13
C ILE A 71 -5.14 5.44 -5.99
N VAL A 72 -5.54 5.91 -4.81
CA VAL A 72 -6.90 6.42 -4.59
C VAL A 72 -7.19 7.59 -5.52
N ASP A 73 -6.26 8.55 -5.64
CA ASP A 73 -6.40 9.67 -6.58
C ASP A 73 -6.59 9.17 -8.01
N ALA A 74 -5.79 8.19 -8.46
CA ALA A 74 -5.93 7.61 -9.80
C ALA A 74 -7.29 6.91 -10.01
N LEU A 75 -7.82 6.19 -9.01
CA LEU A 75 -9.14 5.58 -9.09
C LEU A 75 -10.25 6.62 -9.24
N VAL A 76 -10.18 7.71 -8.46
CA VAL A 76 -11.13 8.82 -8.52
C VAL A 76 -11.04 9.54 -9.87
N GLU A 77 -9.83 9.87 -10.32
CA GLU A 77 -9.56 10.55 -11.61
C GLU A 77 -10.10 9.75 -12.80
N GLN A 78 -9.93 8.42 -12.79
CA GLN A 78 -10.40 7.53 -13.85
C GLN A 78 -11.89 7.16 -13.71
N GLN A 79 -12.56 7.63 -12.66
CA GLN A 79 -13.93 7.21 -12.31
C GLN A 79 -14.04 5.67 -12.25
N ALA A 80 -12.96 5.01 -11.82
CA ALA A 80 -12.91 3.57 -11.69
C ALA A 80 -13.73 3.13 -10.46
N PRO A 81 -14.30 1.91 -10.48
CA PRO A 81 -14.96 1.37 -9.30
C PRO A 81 -14.00 1.38 -8.10
N MET A 82 -14.45 1.93 -6.98
CA MET A 82 -13.67 1.93 -5.75
C MET A 82 -13.58 0.50 -5.23
N VAL A 83 -12.36 0.06 -4.97
CA VAL A 83 -12.05 -1.28 -4.43
C VAL A 83 -11.32 -1.13 -3.10
N PRO A 84 -11.33 -2.14 -2.24
CA PRO A 84 -10.55 -2.10 -1.02
C PRO A 84 -9.07 -1.80 -1.29
N VAL A 85 -8.52 -0.76 -0.63
CA VAL A 85 -7.11 -0.40 -0.72
C VAL A 85 -6.42 -0.63 0.63
N VAL A 86 -5.37 -1.44 0.63
CA VAL A 86 -4.50 -1.63 1.80
C VAL A 86 -3.23 -0.84 1.61
N GLY A 87 -2.86 -0.11 2.66
CA GLY A 87 -1.77 0.82 2.66
C GLY A 87 -1.02 0.98 3.97
N ALA A 88 -0.17 1.99 4.00
CA ALA A 88 0.63 2.33 5.18
C ALA A 88 0.31 3.73 5.72
N ASP A 89 1.23 4.24 6.54
CA ASP A 89 1.21 5.45 7.36
C ASP A 89 1.24 6.78 6.57
N ASN A 90 0.81 6.76 5.32
CA ASN A 90 0.72 7.96 4.49
C ASN A 90 -0.44 8.85 4.96
N ALA A 91 -0.12 10.05 5.46
CA ALA A 91 -1.11 10.99 5.99
C ALA A 91 -2.20 11.35 4.96
N GLY A 92 -1.84 11.44 3.68
CA GLY A 92 -2.80 11.67 2.59
C GLY A 92 -3.81 10.53 2.49
N PHE A 93 -3.34 9.28 2.53
CA PHE A 93 -4.21 8.11 2.49
C PHE A 93 -5.12 8.00 3.72
N VAL A 94 -4.57 8.22 4.91
CA VAL A 94 -5.37 8.22 6.14
C VAL A 94 -6.47 9.29 6.08
N GLY A 95 -6.16 10.47 5.53
CA GLY A 95 -7.16 11.51 5.28
C GLY A 95 -8.23 11.06 4.28
N GLN A 96 -7.82 10.44 3.16
CA GLN A 96 -8.73 9.92 2.13
C GLN A 96 -9.67 8.84 2.67
N LEU A 97 -9.24 7.98 3.58
CA LEU A 97 -10.11 6.98 4.24
C LEU A 97 -11.33 7.62 4.94
N SER A 98 -11.26 8.90 5.29
CA SER A 98 -12.38 9.63 5.91
C SER A 98 -13.13 10.54 4.93
N SER A 99 -12.51 10.97 3.82
CA SER A 99 -13.06 12.00 2.94
C SER A 99 -13.52 11.48 1.57
N VAL A 100 -12.96 10.37 1.09
CA VAL A 100 -13.31 9.77 -0.20
C VAL A 100 -14.50 8.84 0.00
N LYS A 101 -15.59 9.15 -0.70
CA LYS A 101 -16.82 8.36 -0.65
C LYS A 101 -16.57 6.93 -1.16
N ASP A 102 -17.16 5.95 -0.47
CA ASP A 102 -17.12 4.53 -0.81
C ASP A 102 -15.72 3.88 -0.76
N LEU A 103 -14.70 4.61 -0.32
CA LEU A 103 -13.38 4.05 -0.05
C LEU A 103 -13.42 3.19 1.21
N VAL A 104 -13.09 1.91 1.04
CA VAL A 104 -12.82 0.98 2.13
C VAL A 104 -11.33 0.70 2.12
N GLY A 105 -10.66 0.79 3.26
CA GLY A 105 -9.24 0.51 3.31
C GLY A 105 -8.68 0.34 4.71
N ALA A 106 -7.43 -0.10 4.76
CA ALA A 106 -6.69 -0.30 6.00
C ALA A 106 -5.31 0.33 5.86
N ALA A 107 -4.94 1.21 6.80
CA ALA A 107 -3.62 1.82 6.87
C ALA A 107 -2.84 1.23 8.06
N VAL A 108 -1.66 0.69 7.80
CA VAL A 108 -0.72 0.28 8.86
C VAL A 108 0.03 1.50 9.36
N THR A 109 -0.06 1.80 10.65
CA THR A 109 0.53 3.01 11.23
C THR A 109 1.95 2.78 11.74
N ASN A 110 2.81 3.80 11.59
CA ASN A 110 4.11 3.90 12.23
C ASN A 110 4.03 5.01 13.30
N PRO A 111 3.58 4.71 14.52
CA PRO A 111 3.33 5.72 15.53
C PRO A 111 4.63 6.37 16.02
N GLY A 112 4.55 7.64 16.44
CA GLY A 112 5.69 8.38 16.98
C GLY A 112 6.37 7.74 18.20
N SER A 113 5.69 6.80 18.88
CA SER A 113 6.27 5.99 19.96
C SER A 113 7.47 5.15 19.52
N ILE A 114 7.56 4.77 18.24
CA ILE A 114 8.71 4.04 17.69
C ILE A 114 9.97 4.93 17.70
N GLY A 115 9.82 6.21 17.34
CA GLY A 115 10.91 7.19 17.45
C GLY A 115 11.35 7.41 18.90
N GLY A 116 10.39 7.51 19.83
CA GLY A 116 10.65 7.59 21.26
C GLY A 116 11.46 6.40 21.78
N ALA A 117 11.04 5.18 21.44
CA ALA A 117 11.76 3.95 21.81
C ALA A 117 13.20 3.93 21.26
N GLY A 118 13.41 4.38 20.03
CA GLY A 118 14.75 4.48 19.43
C GLY A 118 15.68 5.42 20.18
N VAL A 119 15.21 6.62 20.56
CA VAL A 119 15.98 7.57 21.35
C VAL A 119 16.25 7.04 22.76
N THR A 120 15.24 6.44 23.42
CA THR A 120 15.41 5.82 24.74
C THR A 120 16.49 4.74 24.73
N LEU A 121 16.47 3.86 23.72
CA LEU A 121 17.50 2.84 23.57
C LEU A 121 18.88 3.48 23.36
N ALA A 122 19.00 4.47 22.47
CA ALA A 122 20.26 5.16 22.21
C ALA A 122 20.86 5.78 23.49
N LEU A 123 20.03 6.39 24.34
CA LEU A 123 20.45 6.95 25.63
C LEU A 123 20.95 5.88 26.62
N GLN A 124 20.46 4.63 26.55
CA GLN A 124 20.92 3.55 27.42
C GLN A 124 22.28 2.97 27.04
N ILE A 125 22.75 3.22 25.82
CA ILE A 125 24.04 2.71 25.30
C ILE A 125 25.16 3.76 25.39
N LEU A 126 24.83 4.99 25.83
CA LEU A 126 25.79 6.06 26.14
C LEU A 126 26.29 5.91 27.58
#